data_AF-A0A534VIA7-F1
#
_entry.id   AF-A0A534VIA7-F1
#
_cell.length_a   1.000
_cell.length_b   1.000
_cell.length_c   1.000
_cell.angle_alpha   90.00
_cell.angle_beta   90.00
_cell.angle_gamma   90.00
#
_symmetry.space_group_name_H-M   'P 1'
#
loop_
_entity.id
_entity.type
_entity.pdbx_description
1 polymer ?
#
loop_
_entity_poly.entity_id
_entity_poly.type
_entity_poly.pdbx_seq_one_letter_code
_entity_poly.pdbx_strand_id
1 'polypeptide(L)'
;MVRLRRGLLVGCFVVGLGAALVVMRLDARVRAYLAGPPLGGARMYAAPTPLAVGEAVPGGSLARKLDRLGYRVVADPTHALAPGEYRAAGATIELAERPSPAPWAAAPRRVRVGLEGGRVAAIEDLEGGALDRFELEPEVLAVLGGGGATLGASPELAPPACRSAVLAAEDRHFFLHPGVDPVAIARALVADLRAHHVAQGASTLTQQLVKNA
;
A
#
# COMPACT_ATOMS: atom_id res chain seq x y z
N MET A 1 -48.94 29.99 -27.00
CA MET A 1 -47.48 29.74 -26.86
C MET A 1 -46.92 30.02 -25.46
N VAL A 2 -47.29 31.10 -24.77
CA VAL A 2 -46.71 31.49 -23.45
C VAL A 2 -46.93 30.46 -22.32
N ARG A 3 -48.11 29.82 -22.24
CA ARG A 3 -48.41 28.81 -21.20
C ARG A 3 -47.60 27.51 -21.38
N LEU A 4 -47.38 27.08 -22.62
CA LEU A 4 -46.59 25.89 -22.94
C LEU A 4 -45.10 26.08 -22.57
N ARG A 5 -44.55 27.28 -22.86
CA ARG A 5 -43.18 27.66 -22.50
C ARG A 5 -42.97 27.74 -20.98
N ARG A 6 -43.97 28.24 -20.23
CA ARG A 6 -43.95 28.27 -18.76
C ARG A 6 -44.01 26.86 -18.15
N GLY A 7 -44.86 25.98 -18.69
CA GLY A 7 -44.92 24.57 -18.26
C GLY A 7 -43.60 23.83 -18.49
N LEU A 8 -42.97 24.04 -19.65
CA LEU A 8 -41.66 23.44 -19.97
C LEU A 8 -40.55 23.94 -19.01
N LEU A 9 -40.51 25.24 -18.72
CA LEU A 9 -39.54 25.82 -17.80
C LEU A 9 -39.69 25.27 -16.38
N VAL A 10 -40.93 25.15 -15.87
CA VAL A 10 -41.20 24.53 -14.56
C VAL A 10 -40.78 23.06 -14.57
N GLY A 11 -41.07 22.32 -15.65
CA GLY A 11 -40.63 20.93 -15.81
C GLY A 11 -39.11 20.78 -15.77
N CYS A 12 -38.37 21.58 -16.55
CA CYS A 12 -36.91 21.59 -16.53
C CYS A 12 -36.35 21.95 -15.15
N PHE A 13 -36.96 22.90 -14.45
CA PHE A 13 -36.54 23.27 -13.09
C PHE A 13 -36.74 22.11 -12.10
N VAL A 14 -37.88 21.43 -12.14
CA VAL A 14 -38.15 20.27 -11.27
C VAL A 14 -37.18 19.13 -11.54
N VAL A 15 -36.90 18.83 -12.82
CA VAL A 15 -35.90 17.82 -13.20
C VAL A 15 -34.50 18.21 -12.73
N GLY A 16 -34.10 19.47 -12.94
CA GLY A 16 -32.82 19.99 -12.49
C GLY A 16 -32.66 19.94 -10.97
N LEU A 17 -33.70 20.32 -10.22
CA LEU A 17 -33.73 20.22 -8.76
C LEU A 17 -33.63 18.77 -8.30
N GLY A 18 -34.38 17.86 -8.93
CA GLY A 18 -34.31 16.43 -8.66
C GLY A 18 -32.91 15.85 -8.89
N ALA A 19 -32.27 16.19 -10.02
CA ALA A 19 -30.91 15.77 -10.33
C ALA A 19 -29.90 16.32 -9.31
N ALA A 20 -30.02 17.60 -8.93
CA ALA A 20 -29.16 18.20 -7.91
C ALA A 20 -29.28 17.48 -6.56
N LEU A 21 -30.51 17.17 -6.13
CA LEU A 21 -30.75 16.41 -4.89
C LEU A 21 -30.14 15.01 -4.93
N VAL A 22 -30.22 14.33 -6.07
CA VAL A 22 -29.57 13.02 -6.26
C VAL A 22 -28.06 13.14 -6.15
N VAL A 23 -27.44 14.12 -6.81
CA VAL A 23 -25.99 14.36 -6.75
C VAL A 23 -25.56 14.67 -5.31
N MET A 24 -26.28 15.54 -4.60
CA MET A 24 -25.98 15.85 -3.19
C MET A 24 -26.05 14.61 -2.30
N ARG A 25 -27.04 13.73 -2.53
CA ARG A 25 -27.18 12.48 -1.78
C ARG A 25 -26.04 11.49 -2.09
N LEU A 26 -25.62 11.41 -3.35
CA LEU A 26 -24.49 10.56 -3.76
C LEU A 26 -23.18 11.09 -3.17
N ASP A 27 -22.93 12.40 -3.24
CA ASP A 27 -21.76 13.03 -2.62
C ASP A 27 -21.71 12.78 -1.11
N ALA A 28 -22.83 12.95 -0.40
CA ALA A 28 -22.90 12.65 1.03
C ALA A 28 -22.57 11.18 1.35
N ARG A 29 -23.03 10.22 0.52
CA ARG A 29 -22.70 8.80 0.67
C ARG A 29 -21.22 8.52 0.42
N VAL A 30 -20.65 9.09 -0.63
CA VAL A 30 -19.23 8.94 -0.94
C VAL A 30 -18.36 9.51 0.16
N ARG A 31 -18.68 10.72 0.67
CA ARG A 31 -17.97 11.31 1.82
C ARG A 31 -18.08 10.46 3.07
N ALA A 32 -19.28 9.92 3.37
CA ALA A 32 -19.47 9.04 4.52
C ALA A 32 -18.66 7.74 4.38
N TYR A 33 -18.58 7.17 3.18
CA TYR A 33 -17.75 6.00 2.90
C TYR A 33 -16.25 6.31 3.10
N LEU A 34 -15.77 7.42 2.54
CA LEU A 34 -14.36 7.83 2.65
C LEU A 34 -13.97 8.30 4.07
N ALA A 35 -14.93 8.79 4.87
CA ALA A 35 -14.73 9.19 6.25
C ALA A 35 -14.92 8.04 7.26
N GLY A 36 -15.37 6.87 6.79
CA GLY A 36 -15.50 5.67 7.61
C GLY A 36 -14.15 5.18 8.14
N PRO A 37 -14.13 4.17 9.04
CA PRO A 37 -12.88 3.57 9.50
C PRO A 37 -12.03 3.16 8.28
N PRO A 38 -10.69 3.32 8.35
CA PRO A 38 -9.82 3.03 7.22
C PRO A 38 -10.11 1.63 6.68
N LEU A 39 -10.19 1.53 5.35
CA LEU A 39 -10.41 0.26 4.65
C LEU A 39 -9.33 -0.74 5.08
N GLY A 40 -9.68 -1.69 5.94
CA GLY A 40 -8.75 -2.70 6.42
C GLY A 40 -9.18 -3.37 7.72
N GLY A 41 -8.56 -4.51 8.00
CA GLY A 41 -8.69 -5.18 9.29
C GLY A 41 -7.79 -4.56 10.36
N ALA A 42 -8.16 -4.78 11.62
CA ALA A 42 -7.30 -4.51 12.76
C ALA A 42 -6.07 -5.42 12.71
N ARG A 43 -4.86 -4.86 12.76
CA ARG A 43 -3.62 -5.64 12.73
C ARG A 43 -3.17 -5.98 14.15
N MET A 44 -2.89 -7.26 14.37
CA MET A 44 -2.24 -7.75 15.57
C MET A 44 -0.76 -7.94 15.28
N TYR A 45 0.06 -7.32 16.12
CA TYR A 45 1.52 -7.36 16.01
C TYR A 45 2.11 -8.15 17.17
N ALA A 46 3.23 -8.82 16.92
CA ALA A 46 4.10 -9.30 17.98
C ALA A 46 4.82 -8.13 18.66
N ALA A 47 5.37 -8.37 19.85
CA ALA A 47 6.35 -7.44 20.41
C ALA A 47 7.55 -7.29 19.46
N PRO A 48 8.14 -6.08 19.34
CA PRO A 48 9.44 -5.90 18.69
C PRO A 48 10.47 -6.87 19.27
N THR A 49 11.45 -7.28 18.45
CA THR A 49 12.47 -8.23 18.91
C THR A 49 13.70 -7.46 19.38
N PRO A 50 13.94 -7.33 20.69
CA PRO A 50 15.11 -6.62 21.20
C PRO A 50 16.37 -7.46 20.96
N LEU A 51 17.39 -6.81 20.41
CA LEU A 51 18.77 -7.29 20.34
C LEU A 51 19.60 -6.36 21.23
N ALA A 52 20.24 -6.92 22.25
CA ALA A 52 21.10 -6.17 23.16
C ALA A 52 22.46 -6.85 23.26
N VAL A 53 23.53 -6.05 23.29
CA VAL A 53 24.90 -6.56 23.38
C VAL A 53 25.07 -7.38 24.66
N GLY A 54 25.66 -8.57 24.54
CA GLY A 54 25.86 -9.54 25.61
C GLY A 54 24.70 -10.52 25.84
N GLU A 55 23.51 -10.23 25.31
CA GLU A 55 22.32 -11.08 25.48
C GLU A 55 22.23 -12.18 24.42
N ALA A 56 21.49 -13.25 24.75
CA ALA A 56 21.18 -14.31 23.79
C ALA A 56 20.22 -13.79 22.72
N VAL A 57 20.43 -14.18 21.45
CA VAL A 57 19.52 -13.81 20.38
C VAL A 57 18.13 -14.43 20.65
N PRO A 58 17.05 -13.63 20.69
CA PRO A 58 15.71 -14.17 20.91
C PRO A 58 15.35 -15.24 19.88
N GLY A 59 14.90 -16.40 20.35
CA GLY A 59 14.59 -17.57 19.49
C GLY A 59 15.81 -18.32 18.95
N GLY A 60 17.03 -17.92 19.36
CA GLY A 60 18.30 -18.62 19.10
C GLY A 60 18.90 -18.42 17.71
N SER A 61 18.23 -17.71 16.79
CA SER A 61 18.78 -17.40 15.47
C SER A 61 18.12 -16.17 14.87
N LEU A 62 18.92 -15.13 14.64
CA LEU A 62 18.46 -13.91 13.99
C LEU A 62 18.10 -14.17 12.53
N ALA A 63 18.86 -15.02 11.82
CA ALA A 63 18.56 -15.41 10.44
C ALA A 63 17.17 -16.07 10.32
N ARG A 64 16.80 -17.00 11.22
CA ARG A 64 15.45 -17.60 11.23
C ARG A 64 14.36 -16.56 11.50
N LYS A 65 14.63 -15.56 12.34
CA LYS A 65 13.68 -14.48 12.61
C LYS A 65 13.50 -13.57 11.39
N LEU A 66 14.58 -13.22 10.71
CA LEU A 66 14.56 -12.41 9.48
C LEU A 66 13.82 -13.14 8.34
N ASP A 67 14.06 -14.44 8.17
CA ASP A 67 13.35 -15.29 7.21
C ASP A 67 11.83 -15.30 7.49
N ARG A 68 11.42 -15.46 8.76
CA ARG A 68 10.01 -15.40 9.15
C ARG A 68 9.37 -14.02 8.94
N LEU A 69 10.16 -12.96 9.08
CA LEU A 69 9.75 -11.60 8.73
C LEU A 69 9.70 -11.36 7.22
N GLY A 70 10.13 -12.32 6.38
CA GLY A 70 10.15 -12.19 4.92
C GLY A 70 11.29 -11.32 4.39
N TYR A 71 12.40 -11.21 5.15
CA TYR A 71 13.59 -10.53 4.63
C TYR A 71 14.28 -11.40 3.57
N ARG A 72 14.80 -10.77 2.52
CA ARG A 72 15.51 -11.46 1.46
C ARG A 72 17.00 -11.55 1.77
N VAL A 73 17.56 -12.74 1.67
CA VAL A 73 19.02 -12.93 1.76
C VAL A 73 19.69 -12.49 0.47
N VAL A 74 20.77 -11.72 0.59
CA VAL A 74 21.61 -11.29 -0.54
C VAL A 74 23.02 -11.82 -0.32
N ALA A 75 23.51 -12.62 -1.29
CA ALA A 75 24.85 -13.20 -1.24
C ALA A 75 25.93 -12.27 -1.81
N ASP A 76 25.59 -11.40 -2.76
CA ASP A 76 26.55 -10.50 -3.40
C ASP A 76 27.07 -9.45 -2.39
N PRO A 77 28.39 -9.44 -2.10
CA PRO A 77 28.97 -8.49 -1.17
C PRO A 77 28.96 -7.04 -1.69
N THR A 78 28.88 -6.83 -3.00
CA THR A 78 28.91 -5.51 -3.65
C THR A 78 27.52 -4.88 -3.76
N HIS A 79 26.46 -5.67 -3.64
CA HIS A 79 25.07 -5.18 -3.68
C HIS A 79 24.77 -4.33 -2.45
N ALA A 80 24.34 -3.08 -2.64
CA ALA A 80 23.86 -2.26 -1.54
C ALA A 80 22.51 -2.79 -1.05
N LEU A 81 22.44 -3.21 0.22
CA LEU A 81 21.22 -3.79 0.80
C LEU A 81 20.05 -2.80 0.72
N ALA A 82 18.98 -3.23 0.05
CA ALA A 82 17.72 -2.51 0.02
C ALA A 82 16.90 -2.80 1.29
N PRO A 83 15.93 -1.95 1.65
CA PRO A 83 15.05 -2.20 2.79
C PRO A 83 14.36 -3.56 2.70
N GLY A 84 14.41 -4.36 3.77
CA GLY A 84 13.90 -5.73 3.79
C GLY A 84 14.91 -6.79 3.30
N GLU A 85 16.18 -6.43 3.16
CA GLU A 85 17.24 -7.35 2.79
C GLU A 85 18.26 -7.53 3.91
N TYR A 86 18.90 -8.70 3.93
CA TYR A 86 20.00 -8.97 4.83
C TYR A 86 21.08 -9.81 4.15
N ARG A 87 22.28 -9.74 4.71
CA ARG A 87 23.45 -10.52 4.32
C ARG A 87 24.01 -11.19 5.57
N ALA A 88 24.26 -12.49 5.47
CA ALA A 88 24.93 -13.25 6.52
C ALA A 88 26.32 -13.66 6.02
N ALA A 89 27.36 -13.27 6.75
CA ALA A 89 28.75 -13.63 6.49
C ALA A 89 29.37 -14.19 7.78
N GLY A 90 29.47 -15.52 7.88
CA GLY A 90 29.93 -16.19 9.09
C GLY A 90 29.02 -15.87 10.29
N ALA A 91 29.59 -15.21 11.30
CA ALA A 91 28.88 -14.82 12.51
C ALA A 91 28.33 -13.37 12.47
N THR A 92 28.44 -12.69 11.33
CA THR A 92 27.97 -11.31 11.17
C THR A 92 26.74 -11.28 10.27
N ILE A 93 25.72 -10.55 10.70
CA ILE A 93 24.50 -10.28 9.94
C ILE A 93 24.41 -8.77 9.70
N GLU A 94 24.50 -8.35 8.45
CA GLU A 94 24.19 -6.97 8.05
C GLU A 94 22.76 -6.96 7.50
N LEU A 95 21.91 -6.07 7.99
CA LEU A 95 20.52 -5.97 7.57
C LEU A 95 20.11 -4.51 7.36
N ALA A 96 19.22 -4.30 6.38
CA ALA A 96 18.57 -3.02 6.14
C ALA A 96 17.09 -3.18 6.48
N GLU A 97 16.65 -2.56 7.57
CA GLU A 97 15.24 -2.62 7.97
C GLU A 97 14.34 -2.01 6.90
N ARG A 98 13.18 -2.62 6.69
CA ARG A 98 12.10 -1.97 5.95
C ARG A 98 11.28 -1.07 6.87
N PRO A 99 10.61 -0.04 6.31
CA PRO A 99 9.62 0.72 7.06
C PRO A 99 8.55 -0.22 7.62
N SER A 100 8.41 -0.23 8.95
CA SER A 100 7.43 -1.10 9.59
C SER A 100 6.01 -0.54 9.43
N PRO A 101 5.01 -1.39 9.19
CA PRO A 101 3.60 -0.98 9.18
C PRO A 101 3.04 -0.64 10.58
N ALA A 102 3.78 -0.91 11.66
CA ALA A 102 3.35 -0.60 13.02
C ALA A 102 3.51 0.90 13.33
N PRO A 103 2.47 1.61 13.82
CA PRO A 103 2.53 3.06 14.07
C PRO A 103 3.58 3.51 15.09
N TRP A 104 3.99 2.61 15.98
CA TRP A 104 4.96 2.87 17.06
C TRP A 104 6.36 2.36 16.73
N ALA A 105 6.59 1.80 15.54
CA ALA A 105 7.91 1.34 15.15
C ALA A 105 8.88 2.52 14.98
N ALA A 106 10.14 2.27 15.33
CA ALA A 106 11.21 3.22 15.06
C ALA A 106 11.44 3.39 13.54
N ALA A 107 12.12 4.47 13.17
CA ALA A 107 12.59 4.64 11.80
C ALA A 107 13.54 3.48 11.42
N PRO A 108 13.43 2.96 10.18
CA PRO A 108 14.24 1.83 9.74
C PRO A 108 15.72 2.20 9.74
N ARG A 109 16.56 1.28 10.21
CA ARG A 109 18.02 1.44 10.24
C ARG A 109 18.73 0.40 9.40
N ARG A 110 19.98 0.71 9.05
CA ARG A 110 20.93 -0.26 8.49
C ARG A 110 21.90 -0.64 9.58
N VAL A 111 21.82 -1.89 10.05
CA VAL A 111 22.61 -2.35 11.19
C VAL A 111 23.41 -3.59 10.85
N ARG A 112 24.60 -3.66 11.44
CA ARG A 112 25.46 -4.85 11.46
C ARG A 112 25.43 -5.44 12.86
N VAL A 113 25.03 -6.69 12.96
CA VAL A 113 24.95 -7.47 14.18
C VAL A 113 26.02 -8.55 14.15
N GLY A 114 26.98 -8.46 15.05
CA GLY A 114 27.94 -9.52 15.32
C GLY A 114 27.36 -10.52 16.31
N LEU A 115 27.48 -11.81 16.00
CA LEU A 115 27.03 -12.91 16.84
C LEU A 115 28.21 -13.73 17.32
N GLU A 116 28.17 -14.19 18.57
CA GLU A 116 29.17 -15.11 19.12
C GLU A 116 28.49 -16.08 20.09
N GLY A 117 28.64 -17.39 19.87
CA GLY A 117 28.03 -18.40 20.74
C GLY A 117 26.50 -18.27 20.90
N GLY A 118 25.79 -17.77 19.90
CA GLY A 118 24.34 -17.52 19.96
C GLY A 118 23.92 -16.26 20.72
N ARG A 119 24.89 -15.42 21.10
CA ARG A 119 24.68 -14.11 21.73
C ARG A 119 25.01 -12.98 20.77
N VAL A 120 24.48 -11.80 21.04
CA VAL A 120 24.82 -10.57 20.33
C VAL A 120 26.14 -10.06 20.90
N ALA A 121 27.20 -10.07 20.10
CA ALA A 121 28.53 -9.60 20.51
C ALA A 121 28.71 -8.10 20.26
N ALA A 122 28.14 -7.58 19.17
CA ALA A 122 28.20 -6.17 18.82
C ALA A 122 27.01 -5.78 17.94
N ILE A 123 26.58 -4.53 18.06
CA ILE A 123 25.59 -3.93 17.16
C ILE A 123 26.18 -2.61 16.68
N GLU A 124 26.19 -2.40 15.37
CA GLU A 124 26.70 -1.19 14.73
C GLU A 124 25.64 -0.65 13.77
N ASP A 125 25.18 0.57 14.01
CA ASP A 125 24.42 1.35 13.05
C ASP A 125 25.38 1.89 11.99
N LEU A 126 25.16 1.52 10.73
CA LEU A 126 26.05 1.92 9.63
C LEU A 126 26.02 3.44 9.37
N GLU A 127 25.08 4.16 9.96
CA GLU A 127 24.94 5.62 9.87
C GLU A 127 25.19 6.31 11.22
N GLY A 128 25.06 5.60 12.34
CA GLY A 128 25.07 6.15 13.70
C GLY A 128 26.16 5.64 14.64
N GLY A 129 26.96 4.66 14.23
CA GLY A 129 28.02 4.05 15.04
C GLY A 129 27.52 2.92 15.95
N ALA A 130 28.30 2.58 16.99
CA ALA A 130 27.99 1.46 17.86
C ALA A 130 26.71 1.67 18.69
N LEU A 131 25.92 0.61 18.87
CA LEU A 131 24.68 0.59 19.64
C LEU A 131 24.74 -0.47 20.75
N ASP A 132 24.23 -0.12 21.93
CA ASP A 132 24.06 -1.10 23.02
C ASP A 132 22.83 -1.99 22.79
N ARG A 133 21.80 -1.44 22.13
CA ARG A 133 20.52 -2.09 21.88
C ARG A 133 19.90 -1.64 20.57
N PHE A 134 19.22 -2.57 19.93
CA PHE A 134 18.45 -2.37 18.70
C PHE A 134 17.16 -3.18 18.78
N GLU A 135 16.04 -2.64 18.30
CA GLU A 135 14.76 -3.35 18.27
C GLU A 135 14.37 -3.61 16.83
N LEU A 136 14.39 -4.88 16.44
CA LEU A 136 13.93 -5.30 15.12
C LEU A 136 12.42 -5.16 15.04
N GLU A 137 11.93 -4.67 13.90
CA GLU A 137 10.52 -4.40 13.65
C GLU A 137 9.57 -5.54 14.08
N PRO A 138 8.36 -5.20 14.56
CA PRO A 138 7.38 -6.20 14.98
C PRO A 138 6.82 -6.97 13.79
N GLU A 139 6.51 -8.24 14.05
CA GLU A 139 5.89 -9.15 13.08
C GLU A 139 4.37 -8.99 13.08
N VAL A 140 3.73 -8.95 11.90
CA VAL A 140 2.26 -8.99 11.80
C VAL A 140 1.82 -10.43 12.04
N LEU A 141 1.13 -10.68 13.15
CA LEU A 141 0.65 -12.00 13.53
C LEU A 141 -0.70 -12.33 12.88
N ALA A 142 -1.60 -11.34 12.82
CA ALA A 142 -2.92 -11.51 12.24
C ALA A 142 -3.50 -10.18 11.76
N VAL A 143 -4.45 -10.28 10.83
CA VAL A 143 -5.32 -9.18 10.42
C VAL A 143 -6.75 -9.61 10.73
N LEU A 144 -7.41 -8.93 11.65
CA LEU A 144 -8.77 -9.22 12.10
C LEU A 144 -9.77 -8.30 11.43
N GLY A 145 -10.80 -8.89 10.83
CA GLY A 145 -11.83 -8.13 10.11
C GLY A 145 -11.39 -7.70 8.70
N GLY A 146 -12.37 -7.36 7.87
CA GLY A 146 -12.19 -7.10 6.44
C GLY A 146 -12.40 -8.36 5.59
N GLY A 147 -13.13 -8.24 4.49
CA GLY A 147 -13.40 -9.33 3.53
C GLY A 147 -12.19 -9.73 2.65
N GLY A 148 -10.96 -9.47 3.11
CA GLY A 148 -9.75 -9.71 2.36
C GLY A 148 -8.49 -9.31 3.12
N ALA A 149 -7.37 -9.92 2.73
CA ALA A 149 -6.02 -9.68 3.26
C ALA A 149 -5.43 -8.33 2.81
N THR A 150 -6.22 -7.25 2.84
CA THR A 150 -5.73 -5.91 2.53
C THR A 150 -4.82 -5.44 3.67
N LEU A 151 -3.53 -5.60 3.45
CA LEU A 151 -2.52 -4.85 4.19
C LEU A 151 -2.68 -3.39 3.75
N GLY A 152 -3.55 -2.62 4.42
CA GLY A 152 -3.67 -1.15 4.27
C GLY A 152 -2.32 -0.43 4.38
N ALA A 153 -1.57 -0.44 3.28
CA ALA A 153 -0.32 0.25 3.12
C ALA A 153 -0.61 1.61 2.51
N SER A 154 0.07 2.65 2.98
CA SER A 154 0.02 3.95 2.31
C SER A 154 0.44 3.76 0.85
N PRO A 155 -0.24 4.39 -0.13
CA PRO A 155 0.22 4.42 -1.52
C PRO A 155 1.67 4.92 -1.65
N GLU A 156 2.17 5.66 -0.67
CA GLU A 156 3.56 6.14 -0.58
C GLU A 156 4.56 5.02 -0.31
N LEU A 157 4.12 3.90 0.28
CA LEU A 157 4.94 2.70 0.51
C LEU A 157 5.06 1.84 -0.75
N ALA A 158 4.21 2.06 -1.77
CA ALA A 158 4.32 1.35 -3.03
C ALA A 158 5.49 1.92 -3.86
N PRO A 159 6.36 1.08 -4.45
CA PRO A 159 7.41 1.55 -5.35
C PRO A 159 6.84 2.44 -6.47
N PRO A 160 7.48 3.56 -6.83
CA PRO A 160 6.97 4.46 -7.88
C PRO A 160 6.71 3.77 -9.22
N ALA A 161 7.49 2.72 -9.52
CA ALA A 161 7.31 1.88 -10.70
C ALA A 161 5.96 1.13 -10.67
N CYS A 162 5.53 0.62 -9.52
CA CYS A 162 4.24 -0.05 -9.38
C CYS A 162 3.08 0.92 -9.65
N ARG A 163 3.14 2.13 -9.06
CA ARG A 163 2.14 3.18 -9.31
C ARG A 163 2.08 3.53 -10.79
N SER A 164 3.24 3.70 -11.43
CA SER A 164 3.33 4.04 -12.85
C SER A 164 2.82 2.91 -13.75
N ALA A 165 3.11 1.66 -13.40
CA ALA A 165 2.63 0.48 -14.14
C ALA A 165 1.10 0.35 -14.06
N VAL A 166 0.50 0.54 -12.88
CA VAL A 166 -0.96 0.52 -12.71
C VAL A 166 -1.61 1.64 -13.51
N LEU A 167 -1.11 2.87 -13.42
CA LEU A 167 -1.63 3.98 -14.23
C LEU A 167 -1.48 3.71 -15.72
N ALA A 168 -0.33 3.21 -16.19
CA ALA A 168 -0.12 2.93 -17.60
C ALA A 168 -1.02 1.80 -18.14
N ALA A 169 -1.26 0.76 -17.34
CA ALA A 169 -2.05 -0.41 -17.72
C ALA A 169 -3.57 -0.18 -17.61
N GLU A 170 -4.02 0.42 -16.51
CA GLU A 170 -5.45 0.53 -16.19
C GLU A 170 -6.04 1.89 -16.59
N ASP A 171 -5.31 2.99 -16.39
CA ASP A 171 -5.86 4.34 -16.54
C ASP A 171 -4.79 5.40 -16.89
N ARG A 172 -4.34 5.36 -18.15
CA ARG A 172 -3.24 6.21 -18.64
C ARG A 172 -3.55 7.72 -18.62
N HIS A 173 -4.83 8.07 -18.58
CA HIS A 173 -5.30 9.46 -18.56
C HIS A 173 -5.85 9.87 -17.19
N PHE A 174 -5.55 9.09 -16.14
CA PHE A 174 -6.12 9.28 -14.81
C PHE A 174 -6.15 10.74 -14.32
N PHE A 175 -5.05 11.48 -14.53
CA PHE A 175 -4.92 12.88 -14.10
C PHE A 175 -5.53 13.91 -15.06
N LEU A 176 -6.05 13.47 -16.21
CA LEU A 176 -6.63 14.33 -17.25
C LEU A 176 -8.16 14.33 -17.24
N HIS A 177 -8.79 13.49 -16.40
CA HIS A 177 -10.24 13.38 -16.34
C HIS A 177 -10.80 13.34 -14.91
N PRO A 178 -12.05 13.80 -14.68
CA PRO A 178 -12.68 13.82 -13.37
C PRO A 178 -13.30 12.46 -12.97
N GLY A 179 -12.63 11.36 -13.32
CA GLY A 179 -13.06 9.98 -13.04
C GLY A 179 -13.82 9.25 -14.15
N VAL A 180 -14.08 9.88 -15.30
CA VAL A 180 -14.61 9.20 -16.51
C VAL A 180 -13.79 9.64 -17.70
N ASP A 181 -13.29 8.70 -18.51
CA ASP A 181 -12.52 8.97 -19.73
C ASP A 181 -13.36 8.70 -21.00
N PRO A 182 -13.94 9.73 -21.65
CA PRO A 182 -14.67 9.57 -22.90
C PRO A 182 -13.81 9.04 -24.05
N VAL A 183 -12.50 9.35 -24.05
CA VAL A 183 -11.57 8.91 -25.08
C VAL A 183 -11.30 7.42 -24.93
N ALA A 184 -11.11 6.92 -23.70
CA ALA A 184 -11.00 5.49 -23.43
C ALA A 184 -12.27 4.73 -23.82
N ILE A 185 -13.45 5.28 -23.50
CA ILE A 185 -14.75 4.68 -23.87
C ILE A 185 -14.89 4.59 -25.39
N ALA A 186 -14.64 5.69 -26.11
CA ALA A 186 -14.76 5.70 -27.57
C ALA A 186 -13.76 4.72 -28.21
N ARG A 187 -12.51 4.67 -27.71
CA ARG A 187 -11.50 3.72 -28.18
C ARG A 187 -11.91 2.27 -27.95
N ALA A 188 -12.40 1.94 -26.76
CA ALA A 188 -12.86 0.60 -26.43
C ALA A 188 -14.04 0.18 -27.30
N LEU A 189 -15.02 1.07 -27.50
CA LEU A 189 -16.15 0.81 -28.38
C LEU A 189 -15.70 0.48 -29.81
N VAL A 190 -14.77 1.25 -30.38
CA VAL A 190 -14.25 0.98 -31.73
C VAL A 190 -13.50 -0.35 -31.79
N ALA A 191 -12.72 -0.68 -30.75
CA ALA A 191 -11.99 -1.95 -30.67
C ALA A 191 -12.95 -3.15 -30.59
N ASP A 192 -13.95 -3.07 -29.70
CA ASP A 192 -14.92 -4.14 -29.48
C ASP A 192 -15.80 -4.38 -30.71
N LEU A 193 -16.20 -3.30 -31.41
CA LEU A 193 -16.96 -3.41 -32.67
C LEU A 193 -16.16 -4.09 -33.78
N ARG A 194 -14.84 -3.83 -33.88
CA ARG A 194 -13.95 -4.49 -34.85
C ARG A 194 -13.67 -5.94 -34.48
N ALA A 195 -13.59 -6.23 -33.19
CA ALA A 195 -13.32 -7.56 -32.66
C ALA A 195 -14.57 -8.46 -32.62
N HIS A 196 -15.77 -7.88 -32.70
CA HIS A 196 -17.06 -8.56 -32.47
C HIS A 196 -17.18 -9.24 -31.10
N HIS A 197 -16.36 -8.82 -30.13
CA HIS A 197 -16.40 -9.24 -28.72
C HIS A 197 -15.74 -8.16 -27.85
N VAL A 198 -15.88 -8.26 -26.53
CA VAL A 198 -15.18 -7.36 -25.59
C VAL A 198 -13.68 -7.65 -25.65
N ALA A 199 -12.93 -6.75 -26.28
CA ALA A 199 -11.49 -6.86 -26.47
C ALA A 199 -10.71 -5.88 -25.59
N GLN A 200 -11.34 -4.79 -25.13
CA GLN A 200 -10.63 -3.74 -24.41
C GLN A 200 -11.47 -3.09 -23.29
N GLY A 201 -10.83 -2.84 -22.13
CA GLY A 201 -11.43 -2.09 -21.04
C GLY A 201 -11.54 -0.59 -21.33
N ALA A 202 -12.59 0.03 -20.78
CA ALA A 202 -12.80 1.49 -20.76
C ALA A 202 -12.94 2.07 -19.35
N SER A 203 -12.95 1.22 -18.31
CA SER A 203 -13.22 1.66 -16.94
C SER A 203 -12.02 2.37 -16.33
N THR A 204 -12.26 3.54 -15.76
CA THR A 204 -11.24 4.31 -15.02
C THR A 204 -11.01 3.72 -13.63
N LEU A 205 -9.88 4.05 -13.01
CA LEU A 205 -9.62 3.65 -11.62
C LEU A 205 -10.69 4.20 -10.66
N THR A 206 -11.22 5.40 -10.91
CA THR A 206 -12.32 5.98 -10.11
C THR A 206 -13.60 5.15 -10.23
N GLN A 207 -13.96 4.69 -11.43
CA GLN A 207 -15.13 3.83 -11.63
C GLN A 207 -14.94 2.47 -10.96
N GLN A 208 -13.74 1.89 -11.08
CA GLN A 208 -13.41 0.63 -10.43
C GLN A 208 -13.50 0.74 -8.90
N LEU A 209 -13.01 1.84 -8.31
CA LEU A 209 -13.15 2.11 -6.89
C LEU A 209 -14.62 2.14 -6.45
N VAL A 210 -15.47 2.87 -7.17
CA VAL A 210 -16.91 2.94 -6.85
C VAL A 210 -17.61 1.59 -7.00
N LYS A 211 -17.18 0.75 -7.95
CA LYS A 211 -17.76 -0.59 -8.17
C LYS A 211 -17.38 -1.59 -7.08
N ASN A 212 -16.17 -1.49 -6.55
CA ASN A 212 -15.60 -2.42 -5.58
C ASN A 212 -15.77 -1.97 -4.12
N ALA A 213 -16.31 -0.76 -3.91
CA ALA A 213 -16.61 -0.16 -2.62
C ALA A 213 -17.92 -0.67 -2.03
#